data_AF-W9S6A7-F1
#
_entry.id   AF-W9S6A7-F1
#
_cell.length_a   1.000
_cell.length_b   1.000
_cell.length_c   1.000
_cell.angle_alpha   90.00
_cell.angle_beta   90.00
_cell.angle_gamma   90.00
#
_symmetry.space_group_name_H-M   'P 1'
#
loop_
_entity.id
_entity.type
_entity.pdbx_description
1 polymer ?
#
loop_
_entity_poly.entity_id
_entity_poly.type
_entity_poly.pdbx_seq_one_letter_code
_entity_poly.pdbx_strand_id
1 'polypeptide(L)'
;METMMQQLLSKEILHEPMKEIGERYPKWLAEHASSLSKEEYERFSHQYKLIKDLNEVYEKEPSNFNKIVEFMQKMQECGQPPSDILHELAPDFDLASLGQM
;
A
#
# COMPACT_ATOMS: atom_id res chain seq x y z
N MET A 1 22.97 8.13 -8.91
CA MET A 1 22.87 6.77 -8.35
C MET A 1 21.53 6.73 -7.66
N GLU A 2 20.57 6.02 -8.22
CA GLU A 2 19.27 5.84 -7.56
C GLU A 2 19.48 5.05 -6.28
N THR A 3 18.83 5.47 -5.19
CA THR A 3 18.92 4.75 -3.93
C THR A 3 18.17 3.41 -4.05
N MET A 4 18.49 2.42 -3.22
CA MET A 4 17.72 1.16 -3.19
C MET A 4 16.23 1.40 -2.97
N MET A 5 15.88 2.41 -2.16
CA MET A 5 14.51 2.86 -1.96
C MET A 5 13.85 3.35 -3.26
N GLN A 6 14.57 4.12 -4.08
CA GLN A 6 14.05 4.63 -5.35
C GLN A 6 13.69 3.53 -6.34
N GLN A 7 14.55 2.50 -6.41
CA GLN A 7 14.31 1.34 -7.25
C GLN A 7 13.12 0.54 -6.76
N LEU A 8 13.07 0.25 -5.45
CA LEU A 8 12.00 -0.55 -4.84
C LEU A 8 10.63 0.12 -4.95
N LEU A 9 10.56 1.44 -4.80
CA LEU A 9 9.32 2.21 -4.93
C LEU A 9 9.00 2.62 -6.37
N SER A 10 9.80 2.21 -7.35
CA SER A 10 9.55 2.51 -8.77
C SER A 10 8.24 1.88 -9.24
N LYS A 11 7.64 2.45 -10.30
CA LYS A 11 6.46 1.86 -10.93
C LYS A 11 6.70 0.41 -11.35
N GLU A 12 7.88 0.10 -11.85
CA GLU A 12 8.22 -1.22 -12.39
C GLU A 12 8.20 -2.31 -11.31
N ILE A 13 8.51 -1.96 -10.05
CA ILE A 13 8.56 -2.92 -8.95
C ILE A 13 7.29 -2.88 -8.11
N LEU A 14 6.81 -1.69 -7.74
CA LEU A 14 5.78 -1.54 -6.71
C LEU A 14 4.36 -1.39 -7.26
N HIS A 15 4.18 -0.94 -8.50
CA HIS A 15 2.83 -0.62 -8.98
C HIS A 15 1.93 -1.85 -9.14
N GLU A 16 2.43 -2.92 -9.76
CA GLU A 16 1.66 -4.16 -9.95
C GLU A 16 1.18 -4.76 -8.61
N PRO A 17 2.03 -4.99 -7.59
CA PRO A 17 1.57 -5.52 -6.32
C PRO A 17 0.60 -4.56 -5.61
N MET A 18 0.84 -3.24 -5.64
CA MET A 18 -0.09 -2.28 -5.03
C MET A 18 -1.46 -2.24 -5.73
N LYS A 19 -1.48 -2.46 -7.05
CA LYS A 19 -2.72 -2.58 -7.80
C LYS A 19 -3.50 -3.83 -7.40
N GLU A 20 -2.85 -4.98 -7.33
CA GLU A 20 -3.49 -6.23 -6.92
C GLU A 20 -4.03 -6.17 -5.48
N ILE A 21 -3.27 -5.57 -4.56
CA ILE A 21 -3.73 -5.32 -3.18
C ILE A 21 -5.00 -4.46 -3.21
N GLY A 22 -4.99 -3.37 -3.99
CA GLY A 22 -6.13 -2.47 -4.14
C GLY A 22 -7.38 -3.14 -4.73
N GLU A 23 -7.22 -4.15 -5.59
CA GLU A 23 -8.35 -4.91 -6.15
C GLU A 23 -8.96 -5.89 -5.14
N ARG A 24 -8.14 -6.48 -4.26
CA ARG A 24 -8.61 -7.42 -3.21
C ARG A 24 -9.20 -6.73 -1.98
N TYR A 25 -8.74 -5.53 -1.68
CA TYR A 25 -9.07 -4.80 -0.46
C TYR A 25 -10.58 -4.60 -0.21
N PRO A 26 -11.41 -4.20 -1.19
CA PRO A 26 -12.84 -3.98 -0.98
C PRO A 26 -13.58 -5.25 -0.54
N LYS A 27 -13.19 -6.39 -1.13
CA LYS A 27 -13.77 -7.69 -0.78
C LYS A 27 -13.38 -8.06 0.65
N TRP A 28 -12.10 -7.92 1.00
CA TRP A 28 -11.62 -8.21 2.34
C TRP A 28 -12.32 -7.34 3.40
N LEU A 29 -12.49 -6.03 3.15
CA LEU A 29 -13.22 -5.13 4.04
C LEU A 29 -14.67 -5.58 4.24
N ALA A 30 -15.35 -6.01 3.18
CA ALA A 30 -16.73 -6.49 3.27
C ALA A 30 -16.84 -7.80 4.07
N GLU A 31 -15.90 -8.73 3.88
CA GLU A 31 -15.86 -10.02 4.58
C GLU A 31 -15.53 -9.86 6.08
N HIS A 32 -14.74 -8.85 6.44
CA HIS A 32 -14.29 -8.62 7.82
C HIS A 32 -15.07 -7.51 8.54
N ALA A 33 -16.03 -6.85 7.88
CA ALA A 33 -16.76 -5.71 8.45
C ALA A 33 -17.45 -6.02 9.80
N SER A 34 -17.91 -7.27 10.00
CA SER A 34 -18.56 -7.69 11.24
C SER A 34 -17.59 -8.13 12.34
N SER A 35 -16.35 -8.50 11.98
CA SER A 35 -15.32 -8.93 12.94
C SER A 35 -14.42 -7.80 13.41
N LEU A 36 -14.28 -6.75 12.59
CA LEU A 36 -13.45 -5.59 12.90
C LEU A 36 -14.17 -4.64 13.87
N SER A 37 -13.40 -4.02 14.76
CA SER A 37 -13.87 -2.82 15.45
C SER A 37 -14.06 -1.67 14.46
N LYS A 38 -14.84 -0.67 14.87
CA LYS A 38 -15.04 0.54 14.06
C LYS A 38 -13.70 1.22 13.71
N GLU A 39 -12.80 1.32 14.68
CA GLU A 39 -11.49 1.96 14.51
C GLU A 39 -10.61 1.19 13.51
N GLU A 40 -10.60 -0.15 13.57
CA GLU A 40 -9.88 -0.96 12.61
C GLU A 40 -10.47 -0.85 11.20
N TYR A 41 -11.80 -0.89 11.08
CA TYR A 41 -12.48 -0.75 9.79
C TYR A 41 -12.18 0.61 9.14
N GLU A 42 -12.22 1.70 9.93
CA GLU A 42 -11.86 3.04 9.47
C GLU A 42 -10.39 3.13 9.04
N ARG A 43 -9.47 2.53 9.81
CA ARG A 43 -8.04 2.46 9.48
C ARG A 43 -7.78 1.72 8.17
N PHE A 44 -8.35 0.52 8.01
CA PHE A 44 -8.19 -0.27 6.78
C PHE A 44 -8.88 0.40 5.58
N SER A 45 -10.03 1.06 5.79
CA SER A 45 -10.67 1.87 4.74
C SER A 45 -9.80 3.05 4.30
N HIS A 46 -9.07 3.67 5.23
CA HIS A 46 -8.11 4.73 4.92
C HIS A 46 -6.91 4.17 4.15
N GLN A 47 -6.32 3.06 4.59
CA GLN A 47 -5.24 2.39 3.85
C GLN A 47 -5.65 2.05 2.41
N TYR A 48 -6.85 1.51 2.21
CA TYR A 48 -7.39 1.25 0.87
C TYR A 48 -7.40 2.51 0.00
N LYS A 49 -7.85 3.64 0.55
CA LYS A 49 -7.84 4.92 -0.17
C LYS A 49 -6.44 5.35 -0.56
N LEU A 50 -5.47 5.24 0.36
CA LEU A 50 -4.06 5.56 0.07
C LEU A 50 -3.48 4.67 -1.04
N ILE A 51 -3.81 3.38 -1.05
CA ILE A 51 -3.38 2.46 -2.11
C ILE A 51 -3.96 2.87 -3.47
N LYS A 52 -5.25 3.25 -3.53
CA LYS A 52 -5.84 3.75 -4.78
C LYS A 52 -5.17 5.03 -5.26
N ASP A 53 -4.95 5.98 -4.36
CA ASP A 53 -4.33 7.25 -4.69
C ASP A 53 -2.88 7.04 -5.16
N LEU A 54 -2.14 6.13 -4.52
CA LEU A 54 -0.79 5.73 -4.94
C LEU A 54 -0.79 5.10 -6.34
N ASN A 55 -1.69 4.16 -6.62
CA ASN A 55 -1.84 3.56 -7.94
C ASN A 55 -2.17 4.63 -9.00
N GLU A 56 -3.01 5.60 -8.67
CA GLU A 56 -3.29 6.72 -9.57
C GLU A 56 -2.04 7.57 -9.84
N VAL A 57 -1.19 7.80 -8.85
CA VAL A 57 0.10 8.49 -9.03
C VAL A 57 1.02 7.70 -9.94
N TYR A 58 1.10 6.37 -9.79
CA TYR A 58 1.87 5.54 -10.72
C TYR A 58 1.36 5.65 -12.17
N GLU A 59 0.06 5.82 -12.39
CA GLU A 59 -0.50 5.96 -13.74
C GLU A 59 -0.33 7.34 -14.34
N LYS A 60 -0.51 8.41 -13.55
CA LYS A 60 -0.50 9.79 -14.05
C LYS A 60 0.86 10.47 -13.93
N GLU A 61 1.59 10.18 -12.87
CA GLU A 61 2.82 10.87 -12.47
C GLU A 61 3.93 9.87 -12.05
N PRO A 62 4.28 8.86 -12.87
CA PRO A 62 5.19 7.78 -12.48
C PRO A 62 6.59 8.23 -12.07
N SER A 63 7.03 9.40 -12.53
CA SER A 63 8.33 9.99 -12.20
C SER A 63 8.28 10.90 -10.95
N ASN A 64 7.10 11.13 -10.37
CA ASN A 64 6.93 11.97 -9.18
C ASN A 64 7.26 11.18 -7.90
N PHE A 65 8.55 10.90 -7.74
CA PHE A 65 9.06 10.09 -6.64
C PHE A 65 8.71 10.66 -5.25
N ASN A 66 8.77 11.99 -5.10
CA ASN A 66 8.44 12.65 -3.84
C ASN A 66 6.99 12.34 -3.41
N LYS A 67 6.06 12.34 -4.36
CA LYS A 67 4.65 12.02 -4.10
C LYS A 67 4.46 10.55 -3.77
N ILE A 68 5.17 9.65 -4.46
CA ILE A 68 5.18 8.21 -4.16
C ILE A 68 5.66 7.98 -2.72
N VAL A 69 6.79 8.56 -2.34
CA VAL A 69 7.34 8.46 -0.97
C VAL A 69 6.35 9.00 0.07
N GLU A 70 5.70 10.15 -0.20
CA GLU A 70 4.69 10.71 0.71
C GLU A 70 3.52 9.73 0.94
N PHE A 71 3.05 9.05 -0.10
CA PHE A 71 2.00 8.04 0.05
C PHE A 71 2.47 6.83 0.86
N MET A 72 3.71 6.38 0.64
CA MET A 72 4.28 5.26 1.40
C MET A 72 4.42 5.59 2.89
N GLN A 73 4.85 6.81 3.22
CA GLN A 73 4.91 7.29 4.60
C GLN A 73 3.53 7.33 5.24
N LYS A 74 2.52 7.90 4.57
CA LYS A 74 1.13 7.90 5.06
C LYS A 74 0.59 6.48 5.25
N MET A 75 0.96 5.55 4.37
CA MET A 75 0.55 4.15 4.47
C MET A 75 1.13 3.50 5.72
N GLN A 76 2.38 3.80 6.09
CA GLN A 76 3.00 3.34 7.33
C GLN A 76 2.39 3.97 8.58
N GLU A 77 2.06 5.26 8.54
CA GLU A 77 1.34 5.92 9.64
C GLU A 77 -0.03 5.29 9.89
N CYS A 78 -0.69 4.78 8.84
CA CYS A 78 -1.92 4.00 8.97
C CYS A 78 -1.71 2.59 9.54
N GLY A 79 -0.47 2.14 9.76
CA GLY A 79 -0.12 0.81 10.25
C GLY A 79 -0.01 -0.25 9.16
N GLN A 80 0.16 -1.51 9.57
CA GLN A 80 0.34 -2.61 8.62
C GLN A 80 -0.93 -2.88 7.80
N PRO A 81 -0.80 -3.25 6.52
CA PRO A 81 -1.92 -3.74 5.71
C PRO A 81 -2.47 -5.06 6.25
N PRO A 82 -3.67 -5.49 5.80
CA PRO A 82 -4.20 -6.80 6.11
C PRO A 82 -3.21 -7.90 5.73
N SER A 83 -2.80 -8.70 6.73
CA SER A 83 -1.79 -9.75 6.56
C SER A 83 -2.18 -10.80 5.54
N ASP A 84 -3.47 -11.07 5.38
CA ASP A 84 -3.99 -12.06 4.41
C ASP A 84 -3.71 -11.60 2.98
N ILE A 85 -3.97 -10.32 2.68
CA ILE A 85 -3.74 -9.75 1.35
C ILE A 85 -2.23 -9.67 1.08
N LEU A 86 -1.44 -9.25 2.08
CA LEU A 86 0.00 -9.08 1.92
C LEU A 86 0.72 -10.42 1.70
N HIS A 87 0.41 -11.45 2.49
CA HIS A 87 1.03 -12.77 2.34
C HIS A 87 0.72 -13.42 0.99
N GLU A 88 -0.48 -13.23 0.44
CA GLU A 88 -0.86 -13.82 -0.83
C GLU A 88 -0.14 -13.18 -2.03
N LEU A 89 0.14 -11.88 -1.96
CA LEU A 89 0.64 -11.11 -3.09
C LEU A 89 2.14 -10.87 -3.04
N ALA A 90 2.69 -10.72 -1.83
CA ALA A 90 4.07 -10.33 -1.66
C ALA A 90 4.60 -10.82 -0.30
N PRO A 91 4.77 -12.15 -0.13
CA PRO A 91 5.18 -12.75 1.14
C PRO A 91 6.55 -12.26 1.64
N ASP A 92 7.42 -11.84 0.73
CA ASP A 92 8.74 -11.26 1.03
C ASP A 92 8.73 -9.72 1.09
N PHE A 93 7.59 -9.08 0.84
CA PHE A 93 7.49 -7.62 0.80
C PHE A 93 7.07 -7.06 2.16
N ASP A 94 8.06 -6.56 2.89
CA ASP A 94 7.83 -5.92 4.17
C ASP A 94 7.62 -4.40 4.00
N LEU A 95 6.34 -3.99 4.02
CA LEU A 95 5.95 -2.57 4.02
C LEU A 95 6.51 -1.79 5.22
N ALA A 96 6.77 -2.46 6.36
CA ALA A 96 7.37 -1.80 7.51
C ALA A 96 8.85 -1.47 7.29
N SER A 97 9.57 -2.29 6.52
CA SER A 97 10.99 -2.07 6.21
C SER A 97 11.23 -0.81 5.36
N LEU A 98 10.27 -0.44 4.50
CA LEU A 98 10.37 0.72 3.59
C LEU A 98 10.46 2.07 4.31
N GLY A 99 10.08 2.11 5.60
CA GLY A 99 9.97 3.33 6.40
C GLY A 99 11.12 3.54 7.36
N GLN A 100 11.92 2.49 7.54
CA GLN A 100 13.08 2.47 8.41
C GLN A 100 14.37 2.77 7.62
N MET A 101 14.27 3.02 6.31
CA MET A 101 15.38 3.30 5.39
C MET A 101 15.59 4.79 5.12
#